data_AF-A0A6P1NZ10-F1
#
_entry.id   AF-A0A6P1NZ10-F1
#
_cell.length_a   1.000
_cell.length_b   1.000
_cell.length_c   1.000
_cell.angle_alpha   90.00
_cell.angle_beta   90.00
_cell.angle_gamma   90.00
#
_symmetry.space_group_name_H-M   'P 1'
#
loop_
_entity.id
_entity.type
_entity.pdbx_description
1 polymer ?
#
loop_
_entity_poly.entity_id
_entity_poly.type
_entity_poly.pdbx_seq_one_letter_code
_entity_poly.pdbx_strand_id
1 'polypeptide(L)'
;MTTIRPDGSVTATRTDTGALIELDPDYLHASVELGYACTSHRSQGVTVDSAHTVVSPGLARELFYVAMTRGRHGNTCYVDLPDPEEEHAPDEWGMVRKILPEDAMAVLKGVLGNQAHEMTAHEVRDAEHGYANDFARMVFEYDYAGSSEKTSTMLDWLDANLSPERKEEITTDRLFAALVCAGPPLNSANPEDASVEEMLKAATTESATDSPRSDVGVVTAAFAPATAEGRRIQQLLQDKISARLDQLIPPLAGDDSPDWVNELREEHQETENFPATVRAVTAWREVSGQQDAETPWGTPPKSTDKTMTDYYERARKHLPPRPMNARSAEPEDVWANVSFAEDDERLRFAEQLTEEFENLGTLETIPVDWDRTPTPGPDEIQPADIDAAWEL
;
A
#
# COMPACT_ATOMS: atom_id res chain seq x y z
N MET A 1 -9.31 -30.65 35.67
CA MET A 1 -10.52 -31.43 36.00
C MET A 1 -10.16 -32.90 35.90
N THR A 2 -10.52 -33.71 36.89
CA THR A 2 -9.92 -35.04 37.02
C THR A 2 -10.93 -36.16 36.75
N THR A 3 -12.23 -35.96 37.05
CA THR A 3 -13.32 -36.91 36.69
C THR A 3 -14.70 -36.23 36.79
N ILE A 4 -15.62 -36.56 35.86
CA ILE A 4 -17.08 -36.29 35.98
C ILE A 4 -17.74 -37.54 36.54
N ARG A 5 -18.56 -37.41 37.57
CA ARG A 5 -19.31 -38.52 38.14
C ARG A 5 -20.67 -38.69 37.44
N PRO A 6 -21.27 -39.89 37.49
CA PRO A 6 -22.57 -40.16 36.85
C PRO A 6 -23.73 -39.30 37.36
N ASP A 7 -23.60 -38.71 38.55
CA ASP A 7 -24.57 -37.80 39.17
C ASP A 7 -24.40 -36.33 38.72
N GLY A 8 -23.46 -36.05 37.83
CA GLY A 8 -23.16 -34.71 37.33
C GLY A 8 -22.19 -33.92 38.21
N SER A 9 -21.74 -34.47 39.34
CA SER A 9 -20.72 -33.81 40.18
C SER A 9 -19.33 -33.89 39.55
N VAL A 10 -18.50 -32.88 39.81
CA VAL A 10 -17.13 -32.80 39.27
C VAL A 10 -16.10 -32.74 40.39
N THR A 11 -15.12 -33.63 40.30
CA THR A 11 -13.91 -33.52 41.11
C THR A 11 -12.89 -32.64 40.39
N ALA A 12 -12.65 -31.45 40.95
CA ALA A 12 -11.68 -30.47 40.45
C ALA A 12 -10.45 -30.43 41.35
N THR A 13 -9.31 -30.05 40.77
CA THR A 13 -8.06 -29.80 41.50
C THR A 13 -7.76 -28.31 41.44
N ARG A 14 -7.51 -27.68 42.59
CA ARG A 14 -7.13 -26.27 42.67
C ARG A 14 -5.70 -26.09 42.14
N THR A 15 -5.50 -25.22 41.16
CA THR A 15 -4.20 -25.06 40.48
C THR A 15 -3.10 -24.48 41.38
N ASP A 16 -3.48 -23.70 42.40
CA ASP A 16 -2.58 -23.03 43.34
C ASP A 16 -2.09 -23.92 44.49
N THR A 17 -2.89 -24.91 44.91
CA THR A 17 -2.65 -25.71 46.13
C THR A 17 -2.75 -27.20 45.93
N GLY A 18 -3.21 -27.67 44.77
CA GLY A 18 -3.41 -29.09 44.48
C GLY A 18 -4.55 -29.75 45.25
N ALA A 19 -5.33 -28.98 46.02
CA ALA A 19 -6.45 -29.50 46.79
C ALA A 19 -7.55 -30.04 45.86
N LEU A 20 -8.08 -31.21 46.17
CA LEU A 20 -9.24 -31.79 45.50
C LEU A 20 -10.51 -31.16 46.09
N ILE A 21 -11.37 -30.65 45.23
CA ILE A 21 -12.66 -30.05 45.57
C ILE A 21 -13.74 -30.79 44.79
N GLU A 22 -14.86 -31.03 45.45
CA GLU A 22 -16.05 -31.62 44.87
C GLU A 22 -17.07 -30.53 44.59
N LEU A 23 -17.46 -30.39 43.32
CA LEU A 23 -18.45 -29.42 42.87
C LEU A 23 -19.75 -30.16 42.57
N ASP A 24 -20.83 -29.75 43.24
CA ASP A 24 -22.15 -30.32 43.01
C ASP A 24 -22.77 -29.81 41.70
N PRO A 25 -23.75 -30.54 41.13
CA PRO A 25 -24.38 -30.16 39.86
C PRO A 25 -25.07 -28.79 39.88
N ASP A 26 -25.65 -28.39 41.01
CA ASP A 26 -26.36 -27.11 41.13
C ASP A 26 -25.37 -25.94 41.03
N TYR A 27 -24.21 -26.08 41.67
CA TYR A 27 -23.11 -25.12 41.59
C TYR A 27 -22.52 -25.05 40.18
N LEU A 28 -22.34 -26.20 39.51
CA LEU A 28 -21.85 -26.24 38.13
C LEU A 28 -22.81 -25.54 37.17
N HIS A 29 -24.13 -25.72 37.35
CA HIS A 29 -25.13 -25.06 36.50
C HIS A 29 -25.22 -23.55 36.78
N ALA A 30 -25.02 -23.11 38.01
CA ALA A 30 -25.19 -21.72 38.40
C ALA A 30 -23.93 -20.86 38.25
N SER A 31 -22.73 -21.44 38.24
CA SER A 31 -21.48 -20.68 38.46
C SER A 31 -20.28 -21.15 37.63
N VAL A 32 -20.51 -22.02 36.64
CA VAL A 32 -19.45 -22.46 35.71
C VAL A 32 -19.87 -22.21 34.27
N GLU A 33 -18.92 -21.71 33.47
CA GLU A 33 -19.07 -21.61 32.03
C GLU A 33 -18.19 -22.65 31.33
N LEU A 34 -18.59 -23.03 30.12
CA LEU A 34 -17.79 -23.93 29.30
C LEU A 34 -16.56 -23.18 28.77
N GLY A 35 -15.37 -23.62 29.18
CA GLY A 35 -14.10 -22.99 28.81
C GLY A 35 -13.50 -23.42 27.48
N TYR A 36 -14.27 -24.04 26.57
CA TYR A 36 -13.74 -24.53 25.28
C TYR A 36 -13.36 -23.41 24.32
N ALA A 37 -14.03 -22.26 24.43
CA ALA A 37 -13.73 -21.05 23.68
C ALA A 37 -13.97 -19.83 24.57
N CYS A 38 -13.12 -18.82 24.45
CA CYS A 38 -13.30 -17.55 25.12
C CYS A 38 -12.92 -16.42 24.18
N THR A 39 -13.48 -15.23 24.38
CA THR A 39 -13.10 -14.06 23.61
C THR A 39 -11.68 -13.62 23.96
N SER A 40 -10.98 -12.98 23.02
CA SER A 40 -9.61 -12.48 23.24
C SER A 40 -9.51 -11.59 24.48
N HIS A 41 -10.53 -10.76 24.74
CA HIS A 41 -10.64 -9.96 25.96
C HIS A 41 -10.65 -10.79 27.25
N ARG A 42 -11.39 -11.90 27.27
CA ARG A 42 -11.49 -12.78 28.46
C ARG A 42 -10.23 -13.61 28.70
N SER A 43 -9.41 -13.81 27.67
CA SER A 43 -8.12 -14.51 27.74
C SER A 43 -6.97 -13.64 28.25
N GLN A 44 -7.20 -12.35 28.51
CA GLN A 44 -6.14 -11.42 28.91
C GLN A 44 -5.50 -11.84 30.24
N GLY A 45 -4.20 -12.11 30.21
CA GLY A 45 -3.42 -12.54 31.38
C GLY A 45 -3.41 -14.05 31.61
N VAL A 46 -4.10 -14.83 30.77
CA VAL A 46 -4.03 -16.29 30.78
C VAL A 46 -2.90 -16.76 29.86
N THR A 47 -2.10 -17.70 30.33
CA THR A 47 -1.10 -18.42 29.52
C THR A 47 -1.54 -19.87 29.38
N VAL A 48 -1.58 -20.37 28.16
CA VAL A 48 -1.96 -21.75 27.81
C VAL A 48 -0.83 -22.44 27.04
N ASP A 49 -0.85 -23.76 26.94
CA ASP A 49 0.19 -24.49 26.19
C ASP A 49 0.07 -24.26 24.68
N SER A 50 -1.16 -24.32 24.15
CA SER A 50 -1.50 -24.01 22.75
C SER A 50 -2.68 -23.06 22.70
N ALA A 51 -2.63 -22.04 21.84
CA ALA A 51 -3.76 -21.14 21.58
C ALA A 51 -4.29 -21.33 20.16
N HIS A 52 -5.62 -21.37 20.05
CA HIS A 52 -6.34 -21.52 18.79
C HIS A 52 -7.28 -20.33 18.63
N THR A 53 -7.05 -19.51 17.61
CA THR A 53 -7.77 -18.24 17.41
C THR A 53 -8.55 -18.30 16.10
N VAL A 54 -9.82 -17.91 16.11
CA VAL A 54 -10.59 -17.68 14.88
C VAL A 54 -10.51 -16.18 14.55
N VAL A 55 -10.17 -15.85 13.32
CA VAL A 55 -9.94 -14.49 12.83
C VAL A 55 -10.93 -14.19 11.72
N SER A 56 -11.78 -13.19 11.93
CA SER A 56 -12.69 -12.68 10.91
C SER A 56 -12.18 -11.36 10.31
N PRO A 57 -12.62 -10.99 9.10
CA PRO A 57 -12.40 -9.66 8.56
C PRO A 57 -12.87 -8.57 9.55
N GLY A 58 -12.09 -7.51 9.71
CA GLY A 58 -12.41 -6.41 10.63
C GLY A 58 -12.01 -6.64 12.08
N LEU A 59 -11.37 -7.77 12.44
CA LEU A 59 -10.73 -7.90 13.75
C LEU A 59 -9.64 -6.84 13.92
N ALA A 60 -9.53 -6.24 15.10
CA ALA A 60 -8.49 -5.28 15.41
C ALA A 60 -7.13 -5.97 15.64
N ARG A 61 -6.04 -5.35 15.17
CA ARG A 61 -4.67 -5.85 15.33
C ARG A 61 -4.34 -6.16 16.79
N GLU A 62 -4.78 -5.32 17.72
CA GLU A 62 -4.47 -5.46 19.14
C GLU A 62 -5.09 -6.75 19.73
N LEU A 63 -6.32 -7.08 19.32
CA LEU A 63 -7.00 -8.31 19.74
C LEU A 63 -6.38 -9.54 19.11
N PHE A 64 -5.97 -9.43 17.85
CA PHE A 64 -5.25 -10.49 17.16
C PHE A 64 -3.90 -10.78 17.84
N TYR A 65 -3.12 -9.74 18.15
CA TYR A 65 -1.86 -9.87 18.88
C TYR A 65 -2.06 -10.53 20.25
N VAL A 66 -3.06 -10.09 21.00
CA VAL A 66 -3.40 -10.67 22.31
C VAL A 66 -3.70 -12.15 22.19
N ALA A 67 -4.47 -12.57 21.19
CA ALA A 67 -4.84 -13.98 21.01
C ALA A 67 -3.63 -14.83 20.58
N MET A 68 -2.80 -14.30 19.67
CA MET A 68 -1.62 -14.97 19.12
C MET A 68 -0.41 -15.04 20.05
N THR A 69 -0.52 -14.50 21.26
CA THR A 69 0.55 -14.51 22.28
C THR A 69 0.21 -15.28 23.55
N ARG A 70 -0.95 -15.96 23.60
CA ARG A 70 -1.39 -16.74 24.79
C ARG A 70 -0.74 -18.12 24.88
N GLY A 71 -0.42 -18.73 23.75
CA GLY A 71 0.19 -20.05 23.67
C GLY A 71 1.69 -20.02 23.92
N ARG A 72 2.15 -20.84 24.86
CA ARG A 72 3.58 -20.99 25.20
C ARG A 72 4.33 -21.80 24.15
N HIS A 73 3.70 -22.86 23.64
CA HIS A 73 4.34 -23.84 22.75
C HIS A 73 3.87 -23.72 21.31
N GLY A 74 2.72 -23.10 21.06
CA GLY A 74 2.20 -22.87 19.72
C GLY A 74 0.97 -21.96 19.72
N ASN A 75 0.80 -21.24 18.62
CA ASN A 75 -0.38 -20.42 18.36
C ASN A 75 -0.84 -20.73 16.93
N THR A 76 -2.11 -21.08 16.77
CA THR A 76 -2.74 -21.40 15.47
C THR A 76 -3.89 -20.43 15.24
N CYS A 77 -3.92 -19.80 14.06
CA CYS A 77 -5.05 -18.98 13.63
C CYS A 77 -5.83 -19.68 12.51
N TYR A 78 -7.15 -19.65 12.62
CA TYR A 78 -8.09 -20.05 11.57
C TYR A 78 -8.70 -18.77 11.01
N VAL A 79 -8.53 -18.55 9.72
CA VAL A 79 -9.01 -17.34 9.04
C VAL A 79 -10.36 -17.65 8.42
N ASP A 80 -11.37 -16.90 8.84
CA ASP A 80 -12.70 -16.92 8.26
C ASP A 80 -12.67 -16.12 6.94
N LEU A 81 -13.07 -16.78 5.86
CA LEU A 81 -13.15 -16.18 4.53
C LEU A 81 -14.62 -15.93 4.23
N PRO A 82 -15.00 -14.68 3.87
CA PRO A 82 -16.37 -14.39 3.52
C PRO A 82 -16.79 -15.19 2.29
N ASP A 83 -17.99 -15.75 2.33
CA ASP A 83 -18.54 -16.49 1.19
C ASP A 83 -18.83 -15.53 0.03
N PRO A 84 -18.20 -15.70 -1.15
CA PRO A 84 -18.49 -14.87 -2.31
C PRO A 84 -19.92 -15.02 -2.84
N GLU A 85 -20.64 -16.09 -2.47
CA GLU A 85 -22.03 -16.34 -2.89
C GLU A 85 -23.08 -15.70 -1.94
N GLU A 86 -22.69 -15.28 -0.72
CA GLU A 86 -23.54 -14.53 0.22
C GLU A 86 -23.61 -13.02 -0.13
N GLU A 87 -23.76 -12.71 -1.41
CA GLU A 87 -23.77 -11.34 -1.93
C GLU A 87 -25.18 -10.73 -1.84
N HIS A 88 -25.41 -9.89 -0.84
CA HIS A 88 -26.51 -8.93 -0.85
C HIS A 88 -25.94 -7.54 -1.14
N ALA A 89 -25.96 -7.14 -2.42
CA ALA A 89 -25.78 -5.75 -2.77
C ALA A 89 -26.93 -4.94 -2.14
N PRO A 90 -26.63 -3.84 -1.41
CA PRO A 90 -27.68 -3.00 -0.81
C PRO A 90 -28.50 -2.27 -1.89
N ASP A 91 -28.00 -2.18 -3.12
CA ASP A 91 -28.70 -1.64 -4.28
C ASP A 91 -29.20 -2.75 -5.22
N GLU A 92 -30.40 -2.57 -5.78
CA GLU A 92 -31.01 -3.49 -6.76
C GLU A 92 -30.20 -3.62 -8.06
N TRP A 93 -29.22 -2.74 -8.30
CA TRP A 93 -28.47 -2.64 -9.56
C TRP A 93 -27.08 -3.28 -9.48
N GLY A 94 -26.64 -3.75 -8.30
CA GLY A 94 -25.34 -4.40 -8.09
C GLY A 94 -24.14 -3.49 -8.40
N MET A 95 -24.33 -2.17 -8.29
CA MET A 95 -23.30 -1.16 -8.54
C MET A 95 -22.35 -1.01 -7.34
N VAL A 96 -22.84 -1.25 -6.11
CA VAL A 96 -22.03 -1.26 -4.90
C VAL A 96 -21.62 -2.68 -4.59
N ARG A 97 -20.32 -2.97 -4.69
CA ARG A 97 -19.74 -4.26 -4.33
C ARG A 97 -18.91 -4.13 -3.07
N LYS A 98 -19.13 -5.03 -2.11
CA LYS A 98 -18.26 -5.14 -0.93
C LYS A 98 -16.89 -5.62 -1.41
N ILE A 99 -15.84 -4.90 -1.06
CA ILE A 99 -14.47 -5.38 -1.30
C ILE A 99 -14.23 -6.53 -0.33
N LEU A 100 -14.36 -7.76 -0.82
CA LEU A 100 -14.06 -8.96 -0.06
C LEU A 100 -12.56 -9.25 -0.14
N PRO A 101 -11.93 -9.63 0.98
CA PRO A 101 -10.57 -10.16 0.95
C PRO A 101 -10.51 -11.40 0.04
N GLU A 102 -9.60 -11.39 -0.94
CA GLU A 102 -9.47 -12.49 -1.92
C GLU A 102 -8.98 -13.78 -1.28
N ASP A 103 -8.16 -13.69 -0.24
CA ASP A 103 -7.56 -14.83 0.45
C ASP A 103 -7.31 -14.54 1.94
N ALA A 104 -6.83 -15.56 2.66
CA ALA A 104 -6.54 -15.46 4.09
C ALA A 104 -5.45 -14.43 4.38
N MET A 105 -4.52 -14.22 3.45
CA MET A 105 -3.46 -13.22 3.60
C MET A 105 -4.01 -11.80 3.52
N ALA A 106 -4.98 -11.54 2.63
CA ALA A 106 -5.69 -10.27 2.52
C ALA A 106 -6.47 -9.97 3.81
N VAL A 107 -7.14 -10.96 4.41
CA VAL A 107 -7.79 -10.81 5.72
C VAL A 107 -6.76 -10.44 6.79
N LEU A 108 -5.65 -11.16 6.88
CA LEU A 108 -4.61 -10.88 7.89
C LEU A 108 -3.96 -9.51 7.68
N LYS A 109 -3.71 -9.09 6.44
CA LYS A 109 -3.23 -7.73 6.13
C LYS A 109 -4.24 -6.68 6.61
N GLY A 110 -5.52 -6.89 6.36
CA GLY A 110 -6.59 -6.03 6.85
C GLY A 110 -6.60 -5.94 8.38
N VAL A 111 -6.53 -7.08 9.07
CA VAL A 111 -6.47 -7.15 10.54
C VAL A 111 -5.24 -6.45 11.10
N LEU A 112 -4.07 -6.62 10.49
CA LEU A 112 -2.84 -5.95 10.91
C LEU A 112 -2.85 -4.43 10.61
N GLY A 113 -3.61 -4.00 9.60
CA GLY A 113 -3.86 -2.59 9.30
C GLY A 113 -4.95 -1.96 10.18
N ASN A 114 -5.82 -2.77 10.78
CA ASN A 114 -6.96 -2.29 11.55
C ASN A 114 -6.57 -1.97 13.00
N GLN A 115 -6.46 -0.69 13.31
CA GLN A 115 -6.16 -0.19 14.66
C GLN A 115 -7.44 0.28 15.35
N ALA A 116 -7.83 -0.37 16.44
CA ALA A 116 -9.02 0.01 17.21
C ALA A 116 -8.71 0.87 18.44
N HIS A 117 -7.44 1.22 18.68
CA HIS A 117 -7.09 2.07 19.81
C HIS A 117 -7.41 3.55 19.53
N GLU A 118 -8.13 4.19 20.45
CA GLU A 118 -8.22 5.65 20.49
C GLU A 118 -6.82 6.24 20.62
N MET A 119 -6.39 6.96 19.59
CA MET A 119 -5.09 7.61 19.57
C MET A 119 -5.02 8.65 20.68
N THR A 120 -3.90 8.67 21.41
CA THR A 120 -3.65 9.73 22.38
C THR A 120 -3.51 11.07 21.66
N ALA A 121 -3.74 12.18 22.38
CA ALA A 121 -3.61 13.53 21.79
C ALA A 121 -2.22 13.80 21.17
N HIS A 122 -1.16 13.15 21.67
CA HIS A 122 0.19 13.25 21.11
C HIS A 122 0.31 12.45 19.81
N GLU A 123 -0.22 11.23 19.77
CA GLU A 123 -0.22 10.41 18.55
C GLU A 123 -1.07 11.05 17.45
N VAL A 124 -2.24 11.62 17.79
CA VAL A 124 -3.04 12.39 16.84
C VAL A 124 -2.25 13.57 16.32
N ARG A 125 -1.61 14.36 17.20
CA ARG A 125 -0.80 15.50 16.78
C ARG A 125 0.34 15.07 15.87
N ASP A 126 1.05 14.00 16.21
CA ASP A 126 2.22 13.55 15.46
C ASP A 126 1.78 12.94 14.10
N ALA A 127 0.63 12.25 14.05
CA ALA A 127 0.03 11.77 12.81
C ALA A 127 -0.46 12.91 11.92
N GLU A 128 -1.18 13.90 12.46
CA GLU A 128 -1.59 15.11 11.74
C GLU A 128 -0.37 15.92 11.27
N HIS A 129 0.67 15.99 12.10
CA HIS A 129 1.92 16.65 11.73
C HIS A 129 2.64 15.88 10.61
N GLY A 130 2.66 14.54 10.65
CA GLY A 130 3.15 13.71 9.56
C GLY A 130 2.35 13.93 8.28
N TYR A 131 1.02 13.89 8.39
CA TYR A 131 0.08 14.09 7.29
C TYR A 131 0.17 15.50 6.67
N ALA A 132 0.43 16.53 7.47
CA ALA A 132 0.63 17.91 7.00
C ALA A 132 2.02 18.16 6.40
N ASN A 133 3.00 17.31 6.71
CA ASN A 133 4.37 17.39 6.18
C ASN A 133 4.70 16.24 5.22
N ASP A 134 3.67 15.58 4.69
CA ASP A 134 3.81 14.54 3.69
C ASP A 134 4.25 15.15 2.36
N PHE A 135 5.42 14.74 1.86
CA PHE A 135 6.02 15.33 0.68
C PHE A 135 5.18 15.05 -0.58
N ALA A 136 4.71 13.81 -0.73
CA ALA A 136 3.91 13.39 -1.86
C ALA A 136 2.63 14.23 -1.97
N ARG A 137 1.90 14.38 -0.86
CA ARG A 137 0.72 15.24 -0.77
C ARG A 137 1.00 16.67 -1.19
N MET A 138 2.07 17.29 -0.68
CA MET A 138 2.38 18.67 -1.04
C MET A 138 2.68 18.82 -2.54
N VAL A 139 3.36 17.84 -3.15
CA VAL A 139 3.57 17.78 -4.61
C VAL A 139 2.25 17.65 -5.37
N PHE A 140 1.36 16.76 -4.93
CA PHE A 140 0.03 16.60 -5.54
C PHE A 140 -0.83 17.86 -5.41
N GLU A 141 -0.81 18.53 -4.25
CA GLU A 141 -1.51 19.80 -4.03
C GLU A 141 -0.98 20.90 -4.95
N TYR A 142 0.34 20.94 -5.17
CA TYR A 142 0.97 21.88 -6.09
C TYR A 142 0.58 21.62 -7.56
N ASP A 143 0.59 20.36 -7.99
CA ASP A 143 0.14 20.00 -9.35
C ASP A 143 -1.35 20.23 -9.56
N TYR A 144 -2.17 20.00 -8.53
CA TYR A 144 -3.59 20.32 -8.55
C TYR A 144 -3.81 21.83 -8.70
N ALA A 145 -3.10 22.65 -7.92
CA ALA A 145 -3.15 24.10 -8.04
C ALA A 145 -2.73 24.55 -9.45
N GLY A 146 -1.66 23.97 -10.01
CA GLY A 146 -1.23 24.26 -11.38
C GLY A 146 -2.25 23.86 -12.44
N SER A 147 -2.89 22.71 -12.28
CA SER A 147 -3.95 22.22 -13.19
C SER A 147 -5.19 23.10 -13.11
N SER A 148 -5.59 23.54 -11.91
CA SER A 148 -6.70 24.46 -11.69
C SER A 148 -6.44 25.82 -12.33
N GLU A 149 -5.25 26.40 -12.16
CA GLU A 149 -4.87 27.68 -12.76
C GLU A 149 -4.85 27.61 -14.30
N LYS A 150 -4.29 26.54 -14.87
CA LYS A 150 -4.31 26.32 -16.33
C LYS A 150 -5.73 26.20 -16.87
N THR A 151 -6.59 25.46 -16.16
CA THR A 151 -8.00 25.28 -16.55
C THR A 151 -8.73 26.61 -16.52
N SER A 152 -8.60 27.39 -15.43
CA SER A 152 -9.20 28.72 -15.33
C SER A 152 -8.72 29.64 -16.44
N THR A 153 -7.40 29.69 -16.68
CA THR A 153 -6.79 30.51 -17.73
C THR A 153 -7.33 30.14 -19.12
N MET A 154 -7.47 28.85 -19.40
CA MET A 154 -8.04 28.38 -20.66
C MET A 154 -9.51 28.78 -20.79
N LEU A 155 -10.32 28.58 -19.75
CA LEU A 155 -11.74 28.93 -19.79
C LEU A 155 -11.95 30.44 -19.96
N ASP A 156 -11.20 31.26 -19.23
CA ASP A 156 -11.23 32.72 -19.36
C ASP A 156 -10.83 33.16 -20.77
N TRP A 157 -9.83 32.50 -21.37
CA TRP A 157 -9.44 32.77 -22.75
C TRP A 157 -10.52 32.36 -23.75
N LEU A 158 -11.17 31.21 -23.58
CA LEU A 158 -12.27 30.77 -24.44
C LEU A 158 -13.44 31.75 -24.37
N ASP A 159 -13.82 32.21 -23.17
CA ASP A 159 -14.90 33.19 -22.98
C ASP A 159 -14.58 34.55 -23.61
N ALA A 160 -13.31 34.94 -23.65
CA ALA A 160 -12.89 36.21 -24.22
C ALA A 160 -12.74 36.20 -25.75
N ASN A 161 -12.49 35.04 -26.36
CA ASN A 161 -12.07 34.94 -27.76
C ASN A 161 -13.02 34.16 -28.68
N LEU A 162 -13.98 33.40 -28.14
CA LEU A 162 -14.84 32.49 -28.92
C LEU A 162 -16.33 32.69 -28.64
N SER A 163 -17.17 32.23 -29.58
CA SER A 163 -18.62 32.11 -29.34
C SER A 163 -18.95 31.03 -28.27
N PRO A 164 -20.10 31.17 -27.56
CA PRO A 164 -20.55 30.18 -26.59
C PRO A 164 -20.70 28.77 -27.18
N GLU A 165 -21.20 28.67 -28.41
CA GLU A 165 -21.38 27.40 -29.11
C GLU A 165 -20.02 26.72 -29.38
N ARG A 166 -19.01 27.51 -29.79
CA ARG A 166 -17.66 27.00 -30.03
C ARG A 166 -16.98 26.56 -28.75
N LYS A 167 -17.18 27.30 -27.65
CA LYS A 167 -16.68 26.91 -26.32
C LYS A 167 -17.25 25.56 -25.87
N GLU A 168 -18.54 25.34 -26.05
CA GLU A 168 -19.19 24.06 -25.70
C GLU A 168 -18.60 22.89 -26.50
N GLU A 169 -18.37 23.09 -27.80
CA GLU A 169 -17.71 22.09 -28.65
C GLU A 169 -16.30 21.75 -28.17
N ILE A 170 -15.47 22.77 -27.89
CA ILE A 170 -14.08 22.58 -27.45
C ILE A 170 -14.00 21.91 -26.08
N THR A 171 -14.85 22.32 -25.13
CA THR A 171 -14.84 21.78 -23.75
C THR A 171 -15.32 20.33 -23.68
N THR A 172 -16.09 19.87 -24.68
CA THR A 172 -16.57 18.47 -24.79
C THR A 172 -15.62 17.59 -25.60
N ASP A 173 -14.62 18.16 -26.28
CA ASP A 173 -13.65 17.39 -27.08
C ASP A 173 -12.72 16.54 -26.20
N ARG A 174 -12.40 15.33 -26.66
CA ARG A 174 -11.47 14.39 -25.99
C ARG A 174 -10.07 14.98 -25.74
N LEU A 175 -9.67 16.00 -26.52
CA LEU A 175 -8.37 16.66 -26.44
C LEU A 175 -8.39 17.90 -25.56
N PHE A 176 -9.52 18.29 -24.99
CA PHE A 176 -9.63 19.49 -24.15
C PHE A 176 -8.62 19.50 -23.00
N ALA A 177 -8.46 18.37 -22.29
CA ALA A 177 -7.49 18.27 -21.22
C ALA A 177 -6.03 18.46 -21.71
N ALA A 178 -5.70 17.96 -22.90
CA ALA A 178 -4.38 18.17 -23.50
C ALA A 178 -4.18 19.64 -23.90
N LEU A 179 -5.23 20.30 -24.40
CA LEU A 179 -5.23 21.73 -24.72
C LEU A 179 -5.04 22.59 -23.47
N VAL A 180 -5.74 22.29 -22.37
CA VAL A 180 -5.55 22.94 -21.06
C VAL A 180 -4.10 22.82 -20.59
N CYS A 181 -3.50 21.63 -20.71
CA CYS A 181 -2.11 21.41 -20.33
C CYS A 181 -1.11 22.22 -21.18
N ALA A 182 -1.39 22.38 -22.48
CA ALA A 182 -0.56 23.14 -23.43
C ALA A 182 -0.73 24.66 -23.29
N GLY A 183 -1.89 25.13 -22.83
CA GLY A 183 -2.22 26.54 -22.68
C GLY A 183 -2.92 27.14 -23.92
N PRO A 184 -3.39 28.40 -23.84
CA PRO A 184 -4.12 29.04 -24.94
C PRO A 184 -3.25 29.22 -26.19
N PRO A 185 -3.78 28.96 -27.41
CA PRO A 185 -3.04 29.19 -28.65
C PRO A 185 -3.04 30.70 -28.99
N LEU A 186 -1.92 31.38 -28.76
CA LEU A 186 -1.88 32.84 -28.91
C LEU A 186 -1.69 33.30 -30.37
N ASN A 187 -1.11 32.47 -31.24
CA ASN A 187 -0.85 32.81 -32.64
C ASN A 187 -1.60 31.93 -33.68
N SER A 188 -2.63 31.18 -33.30
CA SER A 188 -3.42 30.41 -34.28
C SER A 188 -4.23 31.33 -35.19
N ALA A 189 -4.26 31.04 -36.49
CA ALA A 189 -5.18 31.69 -37.42
C ALA A 189 -6.64 31.33 -37.06
N ASN A 190 -7.48 32.36 -36.90
CA ASN A 190 -8.88 32.33 -36.47
C ASN A 190 -9.28 31.14 -35.56
N PRO A 191 -9.19 31.28 -34.22
CA PRO A 191 -9.51 30.19 -33.30
C PRO A 191 -10.99 29.75 -33.36
N GLU A 192 -11.86 30.54 -34.00
CA GLU A 192 -13.25 30.19 -34.26
C GLU A 192 -13.39 29.02 -35.24
N ASP A 193 -12.49 28.93 -36.23
CA ASP A 193 -12.56 27.93 -37.31
C ASP A 193 -11.56 26.77 -37.14
N ALA A 194 -10.52 26.95 -36.30
CA ALA A 194 -9.46 25.98 -36.11
C ALA A 194 -9.92 24.77 -35.30
N SER A 195 -9.56 23.56 -35.72
CA SER A 195 -9.81 22.32 -34.95
C SER A 195 -9.03 22.30 -33.63
N VAL A 196 -9.51 21.52 -32.64
CA VAL A 196 -8.82 21.36 -31.34
C VAL A 196 -7.40 20.79 -31.51
N GLU A 197 -7.19 19.93 -32.51
CA GLU A 197 -5.86 19.41 -32.86
C GLU A 197 -4.92 20.51 -33.39
N GLU A 198 -5.42 21.43 -34.22
CA GLU A 198 -4.65 22.58 -34.71
C GLU A 198 -4.33 23.57 -33.60
N MET A 199 -5.29 23.83 -32.70
CA MET A 199 -5.11 24.67 -31.51
C MET A 199 -4.03 24.08 -30.59
N LEU A 200 -4.09 22.77 -30.32
CA LEU A 200 -3.10 22.07 -29.49
C LEU A 200 -1.70 22.14 -30.12
N LYS A 201 -1.60 21.99 -31.44
CA LYS A 201 -0.33 22.09 -32.17
C LYS A 201 0.24 23.52 -32.11
N ALA A 202 -0.61 24.55 -32.19
CA ALA A 202 -0.18 25.94 -32.05
C ALA A 202 0.34 26.22 -30.62
N ALA A 203 -0.41 25.84 -29.59
CA ALA A 203 -0.04 26.05 -28.19
C ALA A 203 1.28 25.35 -27.80
N THR A 204 1.47 24.11 -28.25
CA THR A 204 2.70 23.34 -27.98
C THR A 204 3.95 23.92 -28.65
N THR A 205 3.79 24.60 -29.79
CA THR A 205 4.90 25.28 -30.48
C THR A 205 5.32 26.56 -29.74
N GLU A 206 4.39 27.23 -29.07
CA GLU A 206 4.61 28.48 -28.33
C GLU A 206 5.18 28.26 -26.94
N SER A 207 4.80 27.18 -26.26
CA SER A 207 5.27 26.86 -24.90
C SER A 207 6.76 26.44 -24.83
N ALA A 208 7.49 26.44 -25.95
CA ALA A 208 8.90 26.07 -26.03
C ALA A 208 9.86 27.14 -25.48
N THR A 209 9.39 28.35 -25.19
CA THR A 209 10.21 29.44 -24.64
C THR A 209 9.88 29.70 -23.18
N ASP A 210 10.83 29.33 -22.32
CA ASP A 210 11.06 29.86 -20.97
C ASP A 210 10.00 29.50 -19.90
N SER A 211 10.03 28.25 -19.43
CA SER A 211 9.51 27.94 -18.09
C SER A 211 10.57 28.29 -17.06
N PRO A 212 10.29 29.18 -16.09
CA PRO A 212 11.21 29.42 -14.99
C PRO A 212 11.48 28.11 -14.27
N ARG A 213 12.76 27.74 -14.16
CA ARG A 213 13.21 26.63 -13.32
C ARG A 213 12.86 26.98 -11.88
N SER A 214 11.69 26.56 -11.41
CA SER A 214 11.41 26.55 -9.97
C SER A 214 12.28 25.46 -9.35
N ASP A 215 12.87 25.71 -8.18
CA ASP A 215 13.61 24.70 -7.41
C ASP A 215 12.78 23.45 -7.09
N VAL A 216 11.45 23.54 -7.17
CA VAL A 216 10.50 22.44 -6.95
C VAL A 216 10.30 21.58 -8.20
N GLY A 217 10.73 22.04 -9.38
CA GLY A 217 10.51 21.42 -10.70
C GLY A 217 11.29 20.12 -10.96
N VAL A 218 11.74 19.49 -9.89
CA VAL A 218 12.43 18.20 -9.89
C VAL A 218 11.49 17.06 -10.27
N VAL A 219 10.30 17.02 -9.67
CA VAL A 219 9.26 16.03 -9.98
C VAL A 219 7.99 16.66 -10.54
N THR A 220 7.73 17.95 -10.32
CA THR A 220 6.50 18.63 -10.76
C THR A 220 6.72 19.58 -11.95
N ALA A 221 5.64 20.06 -12.57
CA ALA A 221 5.64 21.10 -13.59
C ALA A 221 5.49 22.50 -13.00
N ALA A 222 6.32 23.45 -13.45
CA ALA A 222 6.06 24.86 -13.18
C ALA A 222 4.74 25.32 -13.85
N PHE A 223 4.06 26.26 -13.21
CA PHE A 223 2.90 26.97 -13.75
C PHE A 223 2.99 28.45 -13.39
N ALA A 224 2.23 29.29 -14.09
CA ALA A 224 2.23 30.74 -13.88
C ALA A 224 0.81 31.21 -13.49
N PRO A 225 0.55 31.44 -12.18
CA PRO A 225 -0.78 31.83 -11.72
C PRO A 225 -1.12 33.27 -12.13
N ALA A 226 -2.35 33.46 -12.61
CA ALA A 226 -2.82 34.77 -13.10
C ALA A 226 -3.14 35.71 -11.93
N THR A 227 -3.67 35.17 -10.83
CA THR A 227 -4.16 35.94 -9.69
C THR A 227 -3.07 36.19 -8.63
N ALA A 228 -3.25 37.23 -7.81
CA ALA A 228 -2.36 37.48 -6.67
C ALA A 228 -2.44 36.37 -5.62
N GLU A 229 -3.62 35.80 -5.40
CA GLU A 229 -3.81 34.67 -4.48
C GLU A 229 -3.19 33.39 -5.03
N GLY A 230 -3.32 33.10 -6.32
CA GLY A 230 -2.63 31.98 -6.96
C GLY A 230 -1.11 32.06 -6.83
N ARG A 231 -0.52 33.26 -7.01
CA ARG A 231 0.91 33.50 -6.73
C ARG A 231 1.28 33.24 -5.27
N ARG A 232 0.43 33.65 -4.33
CA ARG A 232 0.63 33.42 -2.88
C ARG A 232 0.61 31.93 -2.55
N ILE A 233 -0.38 31.19 -3.06
CA ILE A 233 -0.53 29.75 -2.85
C ILE A 233 0.65 29.00 -3.48
N GLN A 234 1.02 29.35 -4.71
CA GLN A 234 2.17 28.76 -5.39
C GLN A 234 3.45 28.93 -4.57
N GLN A 235 3.75 30.15 -4.11
CA GLN A 235 4.95 30.41 -3.30
C GLN A 235 4.91 29.62 -2.00
N LEU A 236 3.77 29.60 -1.30
CA LEU A 236 3.61 28.88 -0.04
C LEU A 236 3.88 27.38 -0.21
N LEU A 237 3.32 26.76 -1.25
CA LEU A 237 3.56 25.35 -1.54
C LEU A 237 5.01 25.11 -1.95
N GLN A 238 5.60 25.99 -2.76
CA GLN A 238 7.00 25.85 -3.16
C GLN A 238 7.97 25.91 -1.98
N ASP A 239 7.77 26.86 -1.08
CA ASP A 239 8.58 27.03 0.11
C ASP A 239 8.48 25.78 1.01
N LYS A 240 7.26 25.26 1.20
CA LYS A 240 7.03 24.03 1.98
C LYS A 240 7.67 22.80 1.35
N ILE A 241 7.49 22.60 0.04
CA ILE A 241 8.04 21.44 -0.67
C ILE A 241 9.57 21.48 -0.64
N SER A 242 10.17 22.64 -0.92
CA SER A 242 11.64 22.80 -0.86
C SER A 242 12.17 22.57 0.55
N ALA A 243 11.57 23.20 1.57
CA ALA A 243 12.01 23.03 2.96
C ALA A 243 11.88 21.58 3.43
N ARG A 244 10.83 20.87 3.02
CA ARG A 244 10.65 19.45 3.34
C ARG A 244 11.66 18.58 2.61
N LEU A 245 11.88 18.82 1.31
CA LEU A 245 12.86 18.06 0.54
C LEU A 245 14.27 18.23 1.09
N ASP A 246 14.65 19.45 1.49
CA ASP A 246 15.96 19.71 2.09
C ASP A 246 16.18 18.95 3.42
N GLN A 247 15.10 18.63 4.16
CA GLN A 247 15.18 17.77 5.34
C GLN A 247 15.27 16.27 5.01
N LEU A 248 14.80 15.86 3.84
CA LEU A 248 14.75 14.47 3.39
C LEU A 248 16.01 14.07 2.60
N ILE A 249 16.74 15.03 2.05
CA ILE A 249 18.00 14.76 1.35
C ILE A 249 18.98 14.07 2.31
N PRO A 250 19.44 12.86 1.99
CA PRO A 250 20.40 12.16 2.84
C PRO A 250 21.79 12.79 2.76
N PRO A 251 22.68 12.47 3.72
CA PRO A 251 24.09 12.83 3.62
C PRO A 251 24.66 12.38 2.28
N LEU A 252 25.32 13.30 1.58
CA LEU A 252 25.86 12.98 0.25
C LEU A 252 27.06 12.03 0.35
N ALA A 253 27.86 12.11 1.41
CA ALA A 253 29.03 11.28 1.66
C ALA A 253 29.18 10.91 3.15
N GLY A 254 29.98 9.88 3.42
CA GLY A 254 30.32 9.40 4.77
C GLY A 254 29.60 8.10 5.12
N ASP A 255 29.87 7.59 6.32
CA ASP A 255 29.29 6.32 6.80
C ASP A 255 27.76 6.39 6.99
N ASP A 256 27.20 7.60 7.12
CA ASP A 256 25.76 7.85 7.26
C ASP A 256 25.03 7.97 5.90
N SER A 257 25.73 7.86 4.77
CA SER A 257 25.13 7.89 3.43
C SER A 257 24.45 6.55 3.09
N PRO A 258 23.19 6.55 2.65
CA PRO A 258 22.51 5.34 2.19
C PRO A 258 23.23 4.67 1.01
N ASP A 259 23.13 3.36 0.91
CA ASP A 259 23.78 2.55 -0.13
C ASP A 259 23.44 3.03 -1.55
N TRP A 260 22.17 3.41 -1.80
CA TRP A 260 21.75 3.93 -3.11
C TRP A 260 22.43 5.26 -3.48
N VAL A 261 22.84 6.08 -2.51
CA VAL A 261 23.61 7.31 -2.79
C VAL A 261 25.03 6.96 -3.21
N ASN A 262 25.62 5.93 -2.59
CA ASN A 262 26.93 5.41 -2.97
C ASN A 262 26.89 4.77 -4.36
N GLU A 263 25.85 4.01 -4.67
CA GLU A 263 25.62 3.45 -6.00
C GLU A 263 25.53 4.56 -7.07
N LEU A 264 24.71 5.59 -6.86
CA LEU A 264 24.65 6.74 -7.78
C LEU A 264 25.99 7.43 -7.98
N ARG A 265 26.78 7.53 -6.90
CA ARG A 265 28.11 8.14 -6.93
C ARG A 265 29.08 7.32 -7.77
N GLU A 266 29.03 6.00 -7.66
CA GLU A 266 29.83 5.08 -8.46
C GLU A 266 29.42 5.11 -9.94
N GLU A 267 28.11 5.11 -10.23
CA GLU A 267 27.57 5.08 -11.59
C GLU A 267 27.85 6.37 -12.38
N HIS A 268 27.74 7.51 -11.72
CA HIS A 268 27.76 8.82 -12.40
C HIS A 268 29.00 9.67 -12.13
N GLN A 269 29.91 9.23 -11.26
CA GLN A 269 31.07 9.97 -10.75
C GLN A 269 30.67 11.32 -10.11
N GLU A 270 31.54 11.93 -9.29
CA GLU A 270 31.28 13.26 -8.69
C GLU A 270 31.28 14.36 -9.78
N THR A 271 30.21 14.41 -10.54
CA THR A 271 29.91 15.49 -11.47
C THR A 271 29.39 16.68 -10.66
N GLU A 272 29.58 17.90 -11.15
CA GLU A 272 29.09 19.14 -10.52
C GLU A 272 27.57 19.10 -10.21
N ASN A 273 26.81 18.24 -10.89
CA ASN A 273 25.35 18.06 -10.74
C ASN A 273 24.95 16.91 -9.78
N PHE A 274 25.88 16.28 -9.08
CA PHE A 274 25.57 15.15 -8.18
C PHE A 274 24.56 15.50 -7.07
N PRO A 275 24.67 16.64 -6.36
CA PRO A 275 23.68 17.02 -5.35
C PRO A 275 22.26 17.17 -5.93
N ALA A 276 22.13 17.72 -7.13
CA ALA A 276 20.83 17.87 -7.79
C ALA A 276 20.24 16.51 -8.21
N THR A 277 21.10 15.54 -8.56
CA THR A 277 20.69 14.17 -8.90
C THR A 277 20.17 13.45 -7.65
N VAL A 278 20.90 13.52 -6.53
CA VAL A 278 20.45 12.95 -5.25
C VAL A 278 19.15 13.60 -4.79
N ARG A 279 19.02 14.92 -4.91
CA ARG A 279 17.78 15.65 -4.64
C ARG A 279 16.62 15.16 -5.51
N ALA A 280 16.87 14.86 -6.78
CA ALA A 280 15.87 14.33 -7.70
C ALA A 280 15.40 12.92 -7.38
N VAL A 281 16.36 12.05 -7.07
CA VAL A 281 16.08 10.68 -6.67
C VAL A 281 15.33 10.65 -5.33
N THR A 282 15.73 11.48 -4.37
CA THR A 282 15.02 11.64 -3.08
C THR A 282 13.57 12.05 -3.32
N ALA A 283 13.33 13.10 -4.12
CA ALA A 283 11.97 13.55 -4.43
C ALA A 283 11.12 12.45 -5.10
N TRP A 284 11.70 11.68 -6.02
CA TRP A 284 11.02 10.53 -6.64
C TRP A 284 10.67 9.45 -5.62
N ARG A 285 11.62 9.03 -4.78
CA ARG A 285 11.40 7.98 -3.77
C ARG A 285 10.30 8.39 -2.79
N GLU A 286 10.26 9.65 -2.39
CA GLU A 286 9.23 10.17 -1.50
C GLU A 286 7.84 10.22 -2.16
N VAL A 287 7.73 10.69 -3.40
CA VAL A 287 6.45 10.74 -4.12
C VAL A 287 5.92 9.35 -4.48
N SER A 288 6.82 8.41 -4.79
CA SER A 288 6.45 7.05 -5.17
C SER A 288 6.27 6.09 -3.99
N GLY A 289 6.56 6.53 -2.76
CA GLY A 289 6.52 5.67 -1.57
C GLY A 289 7.59 4.57 -1.57
N GLN A 290 8.73 4.83 -2.21
CA GLN A 290 9.85 3.88 -2.35
C GLN A 290 11.07 4.32 -1.52
N GLN A 291 10.84 4.84 -0.31
CA GLN A 291 11.90 5.31 0.59
C GLN A 291 12.89 4.21 0.95
N ASP A 292 12.42 2.96 1.06
CA ASP A 292 13.21 1.79 1.46
C ASP A 292 13.73 0.95 0.28
N ALA A 293 13.61 1.43 -0.97
CA ALA A 293 14.07 0.68 -2.14
C ALA A 293 15.60 0.49 -2.14
N GLU A 294 16.08 -0.71 -2.46
CA GLU A 294 17.51 -1.02 -2.48
C GLU A 294 18.27 -0.19 -3.53
N THR A 295 17.70 -0.06 -4.73
CA THR A 295 18.31 0.70 -5.82
C THR A 295 17.90 2.17 -5.78
N PRO A 296 18.67 3.11 -6.37
CA PRO A 296 18.36 4.53 -6.36
C PRO A 296 16.94 4.84 -6.86
N TRP A 297 16.55 4.23 -7.96
CA TRP A 297 15.29 4.52 -8.64
C TRP A 297 14.13 3.59 -8.26
N GLY A 298 14.40 2.55 -7.47
CA GLY A 298 13.42 1.53 -7.12
C GLY A 298 12.78 0.87 -8.34
N THR A 299 11.52 0.47 -8.19
CA THR A 299 10.71 -0.10 -9.27
C THR A 299 10.16 1.03 -10.15
N PRO A 300 10.37 0.98 -11.47
CA PRO A 300 9.78 1.98 -12.37
C PRO A 300 8.24 1.89 -12.36
N PRO A 301 7.54 3.01 -12.57
CA PRO A 301 6.08 3.02 -12.58
C PRO A 301 5.52 2.18 -13.73
N LYS A 302 4.30 1.66 -13.53
CA LYS A 302 3.56 0.98 -14.61
C LYS A 302 3.24 1.99 -15.71
N SER A 303 3.35 1.58 -16.98
CA SER A 303 3.06 2.46 -18.13
C SER A 303 1.61 2.97 -18.19
N THR A 304 0.69 2.34 -17.47
CA THR A 304 -0.70 2.79 -17.32
C THR A 304 -0.85 3.94 -16.33
N ASP A 305 0.08 4.12 -15.39
CA ASP A 305 0.09 5.20 -14.40
C ASP A 305 0.87 6.40 -14.95
N LYS A 306 0.15 7.26 -15.68
CA LYS A 306 0.74 8.43 -16.34
C LYS A 306 1.32 9.43 -15.33
N THR A 307 0.69 9.61 -14.18
CA THR A 307 1.12 10.59 -13.17
C THR A 307 2.49 10.19 -12.61
N MET A 308 2.63 8.94 -12.17
CA MET A 308 3.91 8.45 -11.66
C MET A 308 4.98 8.38 -12.75
N THR A 309 4.60 8.03 -13.99
CA THR A 309 5.51 8.06 -15.14
C THR A 309 6.05 9.46 -15.39
N ASP A 310 5.21 10.49 -15.32
CA ASP A 310 5.64 11.88 -15.53
C ASP A 310 6.60 12.35 -14.43
N TYR A 311 6.35 12.00 -13.17
CA TYR A 311 7.26 12.31 -12.05
C TYR A 311 8.60 11.61 -12.20
N TYR A 312 8.57 10.34 -12.56
CA TYR A 312 9.77 9.54 -12.81
C TYR A 312 10.62 10.14 -13.92
N GLU A 313 10.02 10.46 -15.07
CA GLU A 313 10.72 11.05 -16.21
C GLU A 313 11.25 12.46 -15.92
N ARG A 314 10.53 13.27 -15.13
CA ARG A 314 11.02 14.59 -14.69
C ARG A 314 12.23 14.47 -13.78
N ALA A 315 12.20 13.58 -12.79
CA ALA A 315 13.33 13.34 -11.91
C ALA A 315 14.56 12.86 -12.70
N ARG A 316 14.37 11.97 -13.68
CA ARG A 316 15.45 11.46 -14.53
C ARG A 316 16.09 12.50 -15.44
N LYS A 317 15.43 13.63 -15.75
CA LYS A 317 16.07 14.74 -16.48
C LYS A 317 17.24 15.37 -15.73
N HIS A 318 17.32 15.16 -14.41
CA HIS A 318 18.44 15.63 -13.59
C HIS A 318 19.64 14.68 -13.59
N LEU A 319 19.50 13.48 -14.18
CA LEU A 319 20.59 12.52 -14.30
C LEU A 319 21.70 13.10 -15.21
N PRO A 320 22.97 13.08 -14.80
CA PRO A 320 24.05 13.43 -15.71
C PRO A 320 24.08 12.44 -16.87
N PRO A 321 24.47 12.88 -18.09
CA PRO A 321 24.62 11.98 -19.22
C PRO A 321 25.58 10.86 -18.85
N ARG A 322 25.16 9.60 -19.10
CA ARG A 322 25.97 8.42 -18.80
C ARG A 322 27.35 8.58 -19.46
N PRO A 323 28.47 8.46 -18.74
CA PRO A 323 29.78 8.60 -19.34
C PRO A 323 29.94 7.54 -20.43
N MET A 324 30.31 7.97 -21.65
CA MET A 324 30.53 7.11 -22.84
C MET A 324 31.55 5.98 -22.61
N ASN A 325 32.30 6.05 -21.51
CA ASN A 325 33.34 5.10 -21.12
C ASN A 325 32.94 4.19 -19.94
N ALA A 326 31.68 4.21 -19.49
CA ALA A 326 31.18 3.09 -18.70
C ALA A 326 31.16 1.88 -19.64
N ARG A 327 32.24 1.10 -19.62
CA ARG A 327 32.30 -0.22 -20.26
C ARG A 327 30.97 -0.89 -19.98
N SER A 328 30.26 -1.29 -21.03
CA SER A 328 29.39 -2.45 -20.92
C SER A 328 30.25 -3.52 -20.26
N ALA A 329 30.00 -3.80 -18.98
CA ALA A 329 30.54 -5.00 -18.38
C ALA A 329 30.08 -6.10 -19.33
N GLU A 330 31.02 -6.76 -20.00
CA GLU A 330 30.69 -8.07 -20.57
C GLU A 330 30.05 -8.84 -19.42
N PRO A 331 28.92 -9.53 -19.66
CA PRO A 331 28.20 -10.20 -18.59
C PRO A 331 29.23 -11.07 -17.86
N GLU A 332 29.55 -10.71 -16.62
CA GLU A 332 30.40 -11.52 -15.79
C GLU A 332 29.63 -12.82 -15.66
N ASP A 333 30.18 -13.89 -16.23
CA ASP A 333 29.57 -15.21 -16.15
C ASP A 333 29.67 -15.65 -14.69
N VAL A 334 28.67 -15.27 -13.90
CA VAL A 334 28.54 -15.51 -12.46
C VAL A 334 28.60 -17.02 -12.16
N TRP A 335 28.41 -17.86 -13.18
CA TRP A 335 28.47 -19.31 -13.12
C TRP A 335 29.85 -19.91 -13.40
N ALA A 336 30.81 -19.13 -13.90
CA ALA A 336 32.12 -19.66 -14.32
C ALA A 336 32.93 -20.31 -13.18
N ASN A 337 32.63 -19.96 -11.92
CA ASN A 337 33.31 -20.48 -10.72
C ASN A 337 32.38 -21.27 -9.77
N VAL A 338 31.12 -21.52 -10.17
CA VAL A 338 30.18 -22.31 -9.36
C VAL A 338 30.26 -23.77 -9.80
N SER A 339 30.83 -24.62 -8.95
CA SER A 339 30.83 -26.07 -9.17
C SER A 339 29.51 -26.65 -8.67
N PHE A 340 28.67 -27.11 -9.61
CA PHE A 340 27.41 -27.79 -9.30
C PHE A 340 27.59 -29.24 -8.86
N ALA A 341 28.81 -29.73 -8.63
CA ALA A 341 29.05 -31.14 -8.31
C ALA A 341 28.28 -31.62 -7.07
N GLU A 342 28.14 -30.78 -6.04
CA GLU A 342 27.35 -31.09 -4.83
C GLU A 342 25.83 -30.98 -5.08
N ASP A 343 25.39 -30.09 -5.97
CA ASP A 343 23.99 -29.95 -6.36
C ASP A 343 23.54 -31.08 -7.31
N ASP A 344 24.43 -31.60 -8.15
CA ASP A 344 24.21 -32.78 -9.00
C ASP A 344 24.04 -34.05 -8.15
N GLU A 345 24.78 -34.18 -7.04
CA GLU A 345 24.60 -35.26 -6.08
C GLU A 345 23.27 -35.12 -5.32
N ARG A 346 22.88 -33.90 -4.95
CA ARG A 346 21.57 -33.62 -4.32
C ARG A 346 20.41 -33.85 -5.27
N LEU A 347 20.54 -33.51 -6.55
CA LEU A 347 19.52 -33.77 -7.57
C LEU A 347 19.37 -35.27 -7.80
N ARG A 348 20.47 -36.02 -7.93
CA ARG A 348 20.40 -37.49 -8.06
C ARG A 348 19.79 -38.16 -6.82
N PHE A 349 20.06 -37.64 -5.63
CA PHE A 349 19.44 -38.10 -4.39
C PHE A 349 17.93 -37.77 -4.34
N ALA A 350 17.52 -36.58 -4.79
CA ALA A 350 16.13 -36.18 -4.89
C ALA A 350 15.37 -36.99 -5.97
N GLU A 351 15.99 -37.26 -7.11
CA GLU A 351 15.45 -38.12 -8.17
C GLU A 351 15.30 -39.58 -7.66
N GLN A 352 16.27 -40.09 -6.89
CA GLN A 352 16.15 -41.40 -6.22
C GLN A 352 15.00 -41.45 -5.20
N LEU A 353 14.82 -40.39 -4.41
CA LEU A 353 13.70 -40.28 -3.46
C LEU A 353 12.35 -40.17 -4.16
N THR A 354 12.32 -39.53 -5.33
CA THR A 354 11.10 -39.38 -6.15
C THR A 354 10.75 -40.71 -6.82
N GLU A 355 11.72 -41.47 -7.33
CA GLU A 355 11.52 -42.85 -7.80
C GLU A 355 11.12 -43.81 -6.67
N GLU A 356 11.63 -43.65 -5.45
CA GLU A 356 11.15 -44.41 -4.27
C GLU A 356 9.71 -44.04 -3.88
N PHE A 357 9.35 -42.75 -3.97
CA PHE A 357 7.99 -42.26 -3.71
C PHE A 357 6.97 -42.69 -4.78
N GLU A 358 7.37 -42.73 -6.05
CA GLU A 358 6.52 -43.19 -7.16
C GLU A 358 6.35 -44.73 -7.16
N ASN A 359 7.33 -45.47 -6.63
CA ASN A 359 7.23 -46.93 -6.42
C ASN A 359 6.49 -47.32 -5.14
N LEU A 360 6.23 -46.39 -4.22
CA LEU A 360 5.22 -46.55 -3.16
C LEU A 360 3.84 -46.37 -3.80
N GLY A 361 3.34 -47.45 -4.39
CA GLY A 361 2.07 -47.49 -5.12
C GLY A 361 0.92 -46.78 -4.39
N THR A 362 -0.01 -46.26 -5.19
CA THR A 362 -1.27 -45.61 -4.79
C THR A 362 -1.74 -46.03 -3.39
N LEU A 363 -1.79 -45.07 -2.47
CA LEU A 363 -2.45 -45.21 -1.16
C LEU A 363 -3.93 -45.52 -1.40
N GLU A 364 -4.25 -46.80 -1.60
CA GLU A 364 -5.59 -47.33 -1.40
C GLU A 364 -5.92 -47.19 0.10
N THR A 365 -7.10 -46.62 0.35
CA THR A 365 -7.81 -46.55 1.64
C THR A 365 -7.26 -45.58 2.71
N ILE A 366 -7.95 -44.45 2.83
CA ILE A 366 -8.01 -43.66 4.07
C ILE A 366 -8.54 -44.58 5.19
N PRO A 367 -7.90 -44.67 6.37
CA PRO A 367 -8.43 -45.45 7.48
C PRO A 367 -9.81 -44.94 7.92
N VAL A 368 -10.81 -45.82 7.93
CA VAL A 368 -12.23 -45.57 8.24
C VAL A 368 -12.45 -45.41 9.76
N ASP A 369 -11.59 -44.68 10.47
CA ASP A 369 -11.69 -44.52 11.94
C ASP A 369 -11.50 -43.08 12.43
N TRP A 370 -11.79 -42.07 11.58
CA TRP A 370 -12.06 -40.73 12.08
C TRP A 370 -13.50 -40.66 12.57
N ASP A 371 -13.63 -40.78 13.90
CA ASP A 371 -14.89 -40.66 14.59
C ASP A 371 -15.51 -39.27 14.34
N ARG A 372 -16.82 -39.28 14.18
CA ARG A 372 -17.63 -38.17 13.66
C ARG A 372 -17.45 -36.92 14.52
N THR A 373 -17.33 -35.77 13.86
CA THR A 373 -17.60 -34.47 14.47
C THR A 373 -18.95 -34.52 15.20
N PRO A 374 -19.06 -34.08 16.47
CA PRO A 374 -20.35 -33.96 17.10
C PRO A 374 -21.18 -32.92 16.35
N THR A 375 -22.43 -33.27 16.09
CA THR A 375 -23.41 -32.41 15.42
C THR A 375 -23.58 -31.13 16.24
N PRO A 376 -23.52 -29.92 15.65
CA PRO A 376 -23.83 -28.70 16.39
C PRO A 376 -25.28 -28.79 16.89
N GLY A 377 -25.48 -28.51 18.18
CA GLY A 377 -26.81 -28.38 18.77
C GLY A 377 -27.59 -27.22 18.14
N PRO A 378 -28.93 -27.25 18.20
CA PRO A 378 -29.72 -26.19 17.60
C PRO A 378 -29.67 -24.92 18.47
N ASP A 379 -29.60 -23.80 17.76
CA ASP A 379 -29.80 -22.41 18.18
C ASP A 379 -28.62 -21.65 18.84
N GLU A 380 -28.24 -20.58 18.12
CA GLU A 380 -27.95 -19.23 18.63
C GLU A 380 -26.48 -18.78 18.81
N ILE A 381 -25.91 -18.18 17.75
CA ILE A 381 -25.36 -16.81 17.78
C ILE A 381 -25.76 -16.13 16.48
N GLN A 382 -26.73 -15.23 16.52
CA GLN A 382 -26.92 -14.29 15.41
C GLN A 382 -25.89 -13.15 15.54
N PRO A 383 -25.10 -12.85 14.49
CA PRO A 383 -24.22 -11.70 14.52
C PRO A 383 -25.06 -10.42 14.52
N ALA A 384 -24.98 -9.67 15.62
CA ALA A 384 -25.50 -8.30 15.66
C ALA A 384 -24.63 -7.40 14.78
N ASP A 385 -25.31 -6.52 14.05
CA ASP A 385 -24.81 -5.57 13.07
C ASP A 385 -23.45 -4.95 13.40
N ILE A 386 -22.44 -5.28 12.57
CA ILE A 386 -21.18 -4.55 12.50
C ILE A 386 -21.35 -3.53 11.37
N ASP A 387 -21.31 -2.24 11.71
CA ASP A 387 -21.35 -1.10 10.79
C ASP A 387 -20.32 -1.29 9.64
N ALA A 388 -20.83 -1.72 8.48
CA ALA A 388 -20.06 -1.79 7.26
C ALA A 388 -19.97 -0.38 6.66
N ALA A 389 -18.76 0.16 6.57
CA ALA A 389 -18.50 1.37 5.81
C ALA A 389 -18.74 1.10 4.32
N TRP A 390 -19.61 1.90 3.71
CA TRP A 390 -19.93 1.89 2.28
C TRP A 390 -19.26 3.08 1.60
N GLU A 391 -18.64 2.86 0.45
CA GLU A 391 -18.19 3.94 -0.45
C GLU A 391 -18.87 3.81 -1.82
N LEU A 392 -19.06 4.96 -2.48
CA LEU A 392 -19.82 5.20 -3.71
C LEU A 392 -19.16 4.67 -4.98
#